data_AF-A0A7Y0H5W0-F1
#
_entry.id   AF-A0A7Y0H5W0-F1
#
_cell.length_a   1.000
_cell.length_b   1.000
_cell.length_c   1.000
_cell.angle_alpha   90.00
_cell.angle_beta   90.00
_cell.angle_gamma   90.00
#
_symmetry.space_group_name_H-M   'P 1'
#
loop_
_entity.id
_entity.type
_entity.pdbx_description
1 polymer ?
#
loop_
_entity_poly.entity_id
_entity_poly.type
_entity_poly.pdbx_seq_one_letter_code
_entity_poly.pdbx_strand_id
1 'polypeptide(L)'
;MLGPNAILSTTIRLEPPFEDAPEEQLRSAAGLSVELEGERRVRLDADDIRSAGFARVLDQLSKQQMPVYLEVDPDTDSVTRLLIPHVARVAGLTSGGGTLDVELDRSHAPHSVWQEDPDRAELEHRLRESLAAGGLVILTEDEAHHVIDVRAFTPPSDWPMPPFPPVSFPEPKLPPALPWPLNRIPWLLERLWYLVRWPWWWWFHCLTPAQAQQVFTAMAGTTCNPLTVPSPCIPFLYPDDGRWARAHEMCRLLINMGHSPRKVWIDHSYGLWLQVKTKNNPNCYVEWGWHVAPTLCVRGPSFWQTERMVIDPSLFTTPVSFATWKGLQGDPAATLTDTVADQFWHGGGTDPTYSASNQILAQYRLALQNRSNQLGPPPYANCP
;
A
#
# COMPACT_ATOMS: atom_id res chain seq x y z
N MET A 1 -16.93 -18.15 11.14
CA MET A 1 -16.89 -19.37 10.32
C MET A 1 -17.20 -18.93 8.91
N LEU A 2 -16.60 -19.50 7.87
CA LEU A 2 -17.03 -19.22 6.51
C LEU A 2 -18.54 -19.44 6.42
N GLY A 3 -19.27 -18.49 5.83
CA GLY A 3 -20.66 -18.76 5.43
C GLY A 3 -20.70 -20.08 4.65
N PRO A 4 -21.81 -20.84 4.66
CA PRO A 4 -21.85 -22.20 4.12
C PRO A 4 -21.33 -22.33 2.67
N ASN A 5 -21.31 -21.23 1.93
CA ASN A 5 -20.87 -21.16 0.54
C ASN A 5 -19.61 -20.31 0.31
N ALA A 6 -18.89 -19.96 1.36
CA ALA A 6 -17.62 -19.26 1.24
C ALA A 6 -16.45 -20.25 1.13
N ILE A 7 -15.42 -19.86 0.39
CA ILE A 7 -14.24 -20.68 0.09
C ILE A 7 -13.03 -19.79 0.24
N LEU A 8 -12.07 -20.22 1.06
CA LEU A 8 -10.73 -19.65 1.07
C LEU A 8 -9.79 -20.64 0.39
N SER A 9 -9.00 -20.19 -0.58
CA SER A 9 -8.06 -21.04 -1.30
C SER A 9 -6.73 -20.33 -1.55
N THR A 10 -5.63 -21.06 -1.39
CA THR A 10 -4.28 -20.64 -1.82
C THR A 10 -3.89 -21.23 -3.18
N THR A 11 -4.71 -22.13 -3.72
CA THR A 11 -4.56 -22.71 -5.05
C THR A 11 -5.66 -22.17 -5.95
N ILE A 12 -5.27 -21.58 -7.07
CA ILE A 12 -6.20 -20.99 -8.03
C ILE A 12 -5.74 -21.43 -9.41
N ARG A 13 -6.60 -22.10 -10.16
CA ARG A 13 -6.33 -22.47 -11.56
C ARG A 13 -7.56 -22.25 -12.41
N LEU A 14 -7.42 -21.47 -13.48
CA LEU A 14 -8.50 -21.26 -14.42
C LEU A 14 -8.53 -22.38 -15.47
N GLU A 15 -9.74 -22.83 -15.78
CA GLU A 15 -10.01 -23.84 -16.79
C GLU A 15 -11.13 -23.36 -17.74
N PRO A 16 -10.83 -23.15 -19.05
CA PRO A 16 -9.50 -23.25 -19.66
C PRO A 16 -8.50 -22.21 -19.11
N PRO A 17 -7.19 -22.39 -19.32
CA PRO A 17 -6.20 -21.37 -18.97
C PRO A 17 -6.57 -20.02 -19.56
N PHE A 18 -6.40 -18.98 -18.75
CA PHE A 18 -6.80 -17.62 -19.10
C PHE A 18 -5.99 -17.10 -20.30
N GLU A 19 -6.67 -16.70 -21.37
CA GLU A 19 -6.08 -16.03 -22.54
C GLU A 19 -6.55 -14.56 -22.64
N ASP A 20 -5.98 -13.78 -23.56
CA ASP A 20 -6.16 -12.32 -23.64
C ASP A 20 -7.61 -11.84 -23.90
N ALA A 21 -8.56 -12.75 -24.21
CA ALA A 21 -9.97 -12.43 -24.52
C ALA A 21 -10.98 -13.15 -23.58
N PRO A 22 -11.08 -12.74 -22.29
CA PRO A 22 -11.91 -13.43 -21.32
C PRO A 22 -13.41 -13.36 -21.61
N GLU A 23 -13.87 -12.28 -22.24
CA GLU A 23 -15.26 -12.14 -22.64
C GLU A 23 -15.67 -13.18 -23.69
N GLU A 24 -14.75 -13.57 -24.56
CA GLU A 24 -14.97 -14.61 -25.57
C GLU A 24 -14.94 -16.01 -24.94
N GLN A 25 -13.99 -16.27 -24.04
CA GLN A 25 -13.90 -17.53 -23.31
C GLN A 25 -15.13 -17.77 -22.41
N LEU A 26 -15.62 -16.73 -21.71
CA LEU A 26 -16.83 -16.79 -20.89
C LEU A 26 -18.07 -17.12 -21.71
N ARG A 27 -18.18 -16.58 -22.93
CA ARG A 27 -19.30 -16.85 -23.85
C ARG A 27 -19.19 -18.18 -24.59
N SER A 28 -18.06 -18.87 -24.48
CA SER A 28 -17.88 -20.18 -25.09
C SER A 28 -18.76 -21.23 -24.42
N ALA A 29 -19.10 -22.31 -25.13
CA ALA A 29 -19.88 -23.41 -24.56
C ALA A 29 -19.21 -24.08 -23.36
N ALA A 30 -17.89 -23.96 -23.23
CA ALA A 30 -17.13 -24.48 -22.10
C ALA A 30 -17.25 -23.58 -20.85
N GLY A 31 -17.55 -22.28 -21.04
CA GLY A 31 -17.49 -21.27 -19.99
C GLY A 31 -16.09 -21.13 -19.38
N LEU A 32 -16.02 -20.47 -18.23
CA LEU A 32 -14.80 -20.38 -17.44
C LEU A 32 -15.06 -20.90 -16.02
N SER A 33 -14.19 -21.79 -15.57
CA SER A 33 -14.25 -22.37 -14.24
C SER A 33 -12.93 -22.18 -13.51
N VAL A 34 -13.00 -22.24 -12.18
CA VAL A 34 -11.85 -22.06 -11.30
C VAL A 34 -11.74 -23.30 -10.44
N GLU A 35 -10.63 -24.01 -10.59
CA GLU A 35 -10.23 -25.08 -9.70
C GLU A 35 -9.50 -24.47 -8.49
N LEU A 36 -9.93 -24.89 -7.30
CA LEU A 36 -9.46 -24.43 -6.00
C LEU A 36 -8.85 -25.60 -5.22
N GLU A 37 -8.33 -25.32 -4.04
CA GLU A 37 -7.79 -26.34 -3.14
C GLU A 37 -8.81 -27.46 -2.88
N GLY A 38 -8.33 -28.71 -2.87
CA GLY A 38 -9.17 -29.90 -2.68
C GLY A 38 -10.01 -30.28 -3.91
N GLU A 39 -9.57 -29.92 -5.13
CA GLU A 39 -10.26 -30.19 -6.40
C GLU A 39 -11.67 -29.57 -6.49
N ARG A 40 -11.97 -28.60 -5.62
CA ARG A 40 -13.25 -27.89 -5.66
C ARG A 40 -13.30 -26.99 -6.87
N ARG A 41 -14.38 -27.07 -7.64
CA ARG A 41 -14.57 -26.29 -8.86
C ARG A 41 -15.72 -25.31 -8.70
N VAL A 42 -15.51 -24.05 -9.09
CA VAL A 42 -16.53 -23.00 -9.14
C VAL A 42 -16.60 -22.43 -10.55
N ARG A 43 -17.71 -21.77 -10.88
CA ARG A 43 -17.97 -21.22 -12.22
C ARG A 43 -18.00 -19.70 -12.18
N LEU A 44 -17.61 -19.08 -13.29
CA LEU A 44 -17.86 -17.67 -13.54
C LEU A 44 -19.08 -17.57 -14.46
N ASP A 45 -20.11 -16.86 -13.99
CA ASP A 45 -21.36 -16.69 -14.73
C ASP A 45 -21.14 -15.76 -15.93
N ALA A 46 -21.51 -16.21 -17.13
CA ALA A 46 -21.34 -15.43 -18.36
C ALA A 46 -22.29 -14.23 -18.42
N ASP A 47 -23.41 -14.28 -17.68
CA ASP A 47 -24.39 -13.19 -17.62
C ASP A 47 -24.03 -12.14 -16.54
N ASP A 48 -23.11 -12.47 -15.62
CA ASP A 48 -22.56 -11.51 -14.66
C ASP A 48 -21.47 -10.66 -15.34
N ILE A 49 -21.75 -9.36 -15.47
CA ILE A 49 -20.83 -8.37 -16.04
C ILE A 49 -19.47 -8.31 -15.31
N ARG A 50 -19.40 -8.79 -14.06
CA ARG A 50 -18.19 -8.80 -13.23
C ARG A 50 -17.27 -9.97 -13.54
N SER A 51 -17.78 -11.05 -14.13
CA SER A 51 -17.05 -12.31 -14.35
C SER A 51 -15.77 -12.15 -15.15
N ALA A 52 -15.76 -11.31 -16.20
CA ALA A 52 -14.53 -11.05 -16.96
C ALA A 52 -13.45 -10.35 -16.11
N GLY A 53 -13.88 -9.47 -15.21
CA GLY A 53 -13.02 -8.81 -14.23
C GLY A 53 -12.51 -9.78 -13.16
N PHE A 54 -13.38 -10.64 -12.62
CA PHE A 54 -13.00 -11.69 -11.68
C PHE A 54 -11.99 -12.66 -12.28
N ALA A 55 -12.21 -13.10 -13.52
CA ALA A 55 -11.28 -13.97 -14.22
C ALA A 55 -9.85 -13.37 -14.31
N ARG A 56 -9.74 -12.08 -14.65
CA ARG A 56 -8.47 -11.35 -14.67
C ARG A 56 -7.82 -11.31 -13.29
N VAL A 57 -8.58 -10.98 -12.25
CA VAL A 57 -8.07 -10.91 -10.88
C VAL A 57 -7.59 -12.29 -10.43
N LEU A 58 -8.38 -13.35 -10.64
CA LEU A 58 -8.04 -14.73 -10.28
C LEU A 58 -6.78 -15.24 -11.00
N ASP A 59 -6.63 -14.92 -12.28
CA ASP A 59 -5.42 -15.27 -13.05
C ASP A 59 -4.17 -14.61 -12.44
N GLN A 60 -4.28 -13.34 -12.08
CA GLN A 60 -3.17 -12.61 -11.47
C GLN A 60 -2.89 -13.07 -10.03
N LEU A 61 -3.91 -13.40 -9.24
CA LEU A 61 -3.73 -14.01 -7.92
C LEU A 61 -3.01 -15.35 -8.04
N SER A 62 -3.43 -16.20 -8.99
CA SER A 62 -2.78 -17.48 -9.30
C SER A 62 -1.29 -17.30 -9.64
N LYS A 63 -0.97 -16.39 -10.56
CA LYS A 63 0.42 -16.09 -10.97
C LYS A 63 1.29 -15.53 -9.84
N GLN A 64 0.69 -14.78 -8.93
CA GLN A 64 1.36 -14.25 -7.74
C GLN A 64 1.30 -15.21 -6.54
N GLN A 65 0.71 -16.39 -6.73
CA GLN A 65 0.42 -17.40 -5.73
C GLN A 65 -0.46 -16.90 -4.56
N MET A 66 -1.09 -15.73 -4.64
CA MET A 66 -1.84 -15.13 -3.53
C MET A 66 -3.17 -15.83 -3.23
N PRO A 67 -3.61 -15.85 -1.96
CA PRO A 67 -4.90 -16.44 -1.60
C PRO A 67 -6.07 -15.66 -2.18
N VAL A 68 -7.21 -16.35 -2.30
CA VAL A 68 -8.49 -15.76 -2.65
C VAL A 68 -9.57 -16.24 -1.67
N TYR A 69 -10.50 -15.34 -1.36
CA TYR A 69 -11.75 -15.68 -0.71
C TYR A 69 -12.89 -15.50 -1.72
N LEU A 70 -13.73 -16.50 -1.87
CA LEU A 70 -14.86 -16.52 -2.79
C LEU A 70 -16.15 -16.82 -2.04
N GLU A 71 -17.21 -16.08 -2.32
CA GLU A 71 -18.58 -16.52 -2.01
C GLU A 71 -19.21 -17.06 -3.28
N VAL A 72 -19.96 -18.14 -3.14
CA VAL A 72 -20.52 -18.89 -4.26
C VAL A 72 -22.03 -19.05 -4.07
N ASP A 73 -22.77 -18.94 -5.17
CA ASP A 73 -24.18 -19.29 -5.20
C ASP A 73 -24.33 -20.82 -5.12
N PRO A 74 -25.06 -21.37 -4.12
CA PRO A 74 -25.13 -22.80 -3.89
C PRO A 74 -25.90 -23.58 -4.95
N ASP A 75 -26.73 -22.92 -5.74
CA ASP A 75 -27.57 -23.55 -6.76
C ASP A 75 -26.86 -23.61 -8.11
N THR A 76 -25.98 -22.64 -8.39
CA THR A 76 -25.32 -22.49 -9.70
C THR A 76 -23.80 -22.71 -9.66
N ASP A 77 -23.21 -22.82 -8.47
CA ASP A 77 -21.77 -22.81 -8.23
C ASP A 77 -21.05 -21.56 -8.79
N SER A 78 -21.81 -20.48 -9.02
CA SER A 78 -21.29 -19.23 -9.58
C SER A 78 -20.67 -18.35 -8.51
N VAL A 79 -19.51 -17.76 -8.81
CA VAL A 79 -18.86 -16.80 -7.90
C VAL A 79 -19.72 -15.53 -7.79
N THR A 80 -20.16 -15.19 -6.59
CA THR A 80 -20.98 -14.00 -6.32
C THR A 80 -20.17 -12.86 -5.72
N ARG A 81 -19.07 -13.19 -5.03
CA ARG A 81 -18.16 -12.24 -4.38
C ARG A 81 -16.73 -12.74 -4.43
N LEU A 82 -15.78 -11.83 -4.65
CA LEU A 82 -14.35 -12.09 -4.59
C LEU A 82 -13.71 -11.10 -3.61
N LEU A 83 -12.96 -11.60 -2.65
CA LEU A 83 -12.12 -10.80 -1.75
C LEU A 83 -10.67 -11.27 -1.87
N ILE A 84 -9.75 -10.33 -1.67
CA ILE A 84 -8.30 -10.58 -1.68
C ILE A 84 -7.82 -10.48 -0.23
N PRO A 85 -7.58 -11.62 0.44
CA PRO A 85 -7.14 -11.62 1.82
C PRO A 85 -5.74 -11.03 2.01
N HIS A 86 -5.47 -10.54 3.22
CA HIS A 86 -4.14 -10.17 3.67
C HIS A 86 -3.36 -11.40 4.10
N VAL A 87 -2.09 -11.47 3.71
CA VAL A 87 -1.12 -12.43 4.27
C VAL A 87 -0.16 -11.65 5.16
N ALA A 88 -0.39 -11.68 6.47
CA ALA A 88 0.29 -10.83 7.44
C ALA A 88 0.48 -11.54 8.78
N ARG A 89 1.21 -10.90 9.70
CA ARG A 89 1.25 -11.31 11.12
C ARG A 89 0.36 -10.38 11.93
N VAL A 90 -0.33 -10.94 12.91
CA VAL A 90 -1.01 -10.14 13.93
C VAL A 90 0.06 -9.55 14.85
N ALA A 91 0.17 -8.22 14.85
CA ALA A 91 1.14 -7.47 15.64
C ALA A 91 0.55 -7.02 16.99
N GLY A 92 -0.77 -6.81 17.05
CA GLY A 92 -1.45 -6.32 18.23
C GLY A 92 -2.95 -6.57 18.20
N LEU A 93 -3.56 -6.61 19.39
CA LEU A 93 -5.01 -6.73 19.58
C LEU A 93 -5.43 -5.79 20.69
N THR A 94 -6.38 -4.89 20.40
CA THR A 94 -6.92 -3.94 21.38
C THR A 94 -8.43 -4.03 21.40
N SER A 95 -9.03 -4.24 22.58
CA SER A 95 -10.48 -4.20 22.73
C SER A 95 -10.93 -2.81 23.17
N GLY A 96 -11.88 -2.21 22.46
CA GLY A 96 -12.40 -0.88 22.78
C GLY A 96 -13.69 -0.59 22.01
N GLY A 97 -14.58 0.24 22.56
CA GLY A 97 -15.72 0.78 21.81
C GLY A 97 -16.72 -0.22 21.20
N GLY A 98 -16.72 -1.50 21.64
CA GLY A 98 -17.54 -2.54 21.01
C GLY A 98 -16.88 -3.20 19.78
N THR A 99 -15.59 -2.99 19.56
CA THR A 99 -14.79 -3.67 18.55
C THR A 99 -13.55 -4.31 19.18
N LEU A 100 -13.00 -5.30 18.47
CA LEU A 100 -11.65 -5.79 18.69
C LEU A 100 -10.80 -5.30 17.51
N ASP A 101 -9.96 -4.31 17.76
CA ASP A 101 -9.05 -3.76 16.77
C ASP A 101 -7.85 -4.69 16.62
N VAL A 102 -7.49 -4.97 15.37
CA VAL A 102 -6.44 -5.89 14.94
C VAL A 102 -5.37 -5.09 14.22
N GLU A 103 -4.16 -5.10 14.78
CA GLU A 103 -3.00 -4.49 14.14
C GLU A 103 -2.24 -5.57 13.37
N LEU A 104 -1.96 -5.31 12.09
CA LEU A 104 -1.16 -6.19 11.24
C LEU A 104 0.23 -5.58 11.02
N ASP A 105 1.26 -6.43 10.98
CA ASP A 105 2.67 -6.01 10.90
C ASP A 105 3.01 -5.16 9.65
N ARG A 106 2.20 -5.26 8.60
CA ARG A 106 2.41 -4.61 7.29
C ARG A 106 1.19 -3.87 6.77
N SER A 107 0.16 -3.67 7.59
CA SER A 107 -0.97 -2.81 7.25
C SER A 107 -1.05 -1.67 8.23
N HIS A 108 -1.66 -0.59 7.78
CA HIS A 108 -1.96 0.56 8.61
C HIS A 108 -3.43 0.95 8.58
N ALA A 109 -4.21 0.25 7.77
CA ALA A 109 -5.65 0.34 7.81
C ALA A 109 -6.12 -0.19 9.18
N PRO A 110 -7.19 0.39 9.75
CA PRO A 110 -7.84 -0.22 10.88
C PRO A 110 -8.44 -1.55 10.42
N HIS A 111 -8.15 -2.65 11.12
CA HIS A 111 -8.85 -3.91 10.94
C HIS A 111 -9.62 -4.20 12.22
N SER A 112 -10.87 -4.61 12.14
CA SER A 112 -11.68 -4.81 13.34
C SER A 112 -12.57 -6.04 13.28
N VAL A 113 -12.84 -6.65 14.42
CA VAL A 113 -13.94 -7.62 14.61
C VAL A 113 -15.03 -6.93 15.41
N TRP A 114 -16.26 -6.91 14.91
CA TRP A 114 -17.38 -6.24 15.57
C TRP A 114 -17.94 -7.06 16.72
N GLN A 115 -18.51 -6.37 17.72
CA GLN A 115 -19.11 -7.03 18.86
C GLN A 115 -20.31 -7.92 18.52
N GLU A 116 -21.09 -7.52 17.52
CA GLU A 116 -22.30 -8.20 17.10
C GLU A 116 -22.03 -9.35 16.12
N ASP A 117 -20.78 -9.56 15.72
CA ASP A 117 -20.42 -10.66 14.82
C ASP A 117 -20.69 -12.02 15.51
N PRO A 118 -21.51 -12.90 14.89
CA PRO A 118 -21.87 -14.19 15.48
C PRO A 118 -20.65 -15.11 15.70
N ASP A 119 -19.59 -14.91 14.94
CA ASP A 119 -18.34 -15.66 14.96
C ASP A 119 -17.22 -14.94 15.75
N ARG A 120 -17.52 -13.80 16.39
CA ARG A 120 -16.54 -13.00 17.13
C ARG A 120 -15.64 -13.81 18.05
N ALA A 121 -16.23 -14.69 18.87
CA ALA A 121 -15.47 -15.44 19.87
C ALA A 121 -14.41 -16.35 19.23
N GLU A 122 -14.74 -16.95 18.09
CA GLU A 122 -13.85 -17.81 17.32
C GLU A 122 -12.77 -16.98 16.59
N LEU A 123 -13.15 -15.87 15.95
CA LEU A 123 -12.21 -14.96 15.30
C LEU A 123 -11.20 -14.40 16.31
N GLU A 124 -11.68 -13.93 17.47
CA GLU A 124 -10.84 -13.43 18.56
C GLU A 124 -9.89 -14.52 19.07
N HIS A 125 -10.37 -15.75 19.24
CA HIS A 125 -9.54 -16.88 19.67
C HIS A 125 -8.37 -17.11 18.69
N ARG A 126 -8.66 -17.23 17.39
CA ARG A 126 -7.62 -17.44 16.35
C ARG A 126 -6.64 -16.30 16.23
N LEU A 127 -7.12 -15.06 16.35
CA LEU A 127 -6.26 -13.87 16.34
C LEU A 127 -5.30 -13.89 17.53
N ARG A 128 -5.79 -14.23 18.73
CA ARG A 128 -4.94 -14.35 19.93
C ARG A 128 -3.92 -15.49 19.81
N GLU A 129 -4.33 -16.63 19.25
CA GLU A 129 -3.41 -17.74 18.97
C GLU A 129 -2.32 -17.33 17.97
N SER A 130 -2.70 -16.65 16.88
CA SER A 130 -1.73 -16.16 15.90
C SER A 130 -0.77 -15.14 16.49
N LEU A 131 -1.26 -14.23 17.33
CA LEU A 131 -0.43 -13.24 18.02
C LEU A 131 0.58 -13.94 18.94
N ALA A 132 0.13 -14.94 19.70
CA ALA A 132 1.00 -15.71 20.61
C ALA A 132 2.04 -16.56 19.86
N ALA A 133 1.65 -17.17 18.74
CA ALA A 133 2.55 -17.97 17.90
C ALA A 133 3.50 -17.12 17.06
N GLY A 134 3.16 -15.84 16.83
CA GLY A 134 3.83 -14.96 15.89
C GLY A 134 3.78 -15.48 14.45
N GLY A 135 2.86 -16.39 14.12
CA GLY A 135 2.73 -17.02 12.80
C GLY A 135 2.14 -16.08 11.74
N LEU A 136 2.21 -16.48 10.47
CA LEU A 136 1.45 -15.80 9.41
C LEU A 136 -0.01 -16.26 9.46
N VAL A 137 -0.89 -15.34 9.08
CA VAL A 137 -2.30 -15.61 8.86
C VAL A 137 -2.73 -15.16 7.48
N ILE A 138 -3.74 -15.86 6.95
CA ILE A 138 -4.61 -15.31 5.93
C ILE A 138 -5.78 -14.64 6.66
N LEU A 139 -5.90 -13.32 6.54
CA LEU A 139 -6.96 -12.52 7.13
C LEU A 139 -7.82 -11.95 6.01
N THR A 140 -9.10 -12.31 6.01
CA THR A 140 -10.08 -11.77 5.05
C THR A 140 -10.93 -10.72 5.74
N GLU A 141 -11.11 -9.59 5.06
CA GLU A 141 -11.98 -8.51 5.49
C GLU A 141 -12.93 -8.07 4.39
N ASP A 142 -14.01 -7.39 4.77
CA ASP A 142 -14.88 -6.69 3.85
C ASP A 142 -14.42 -5.24 3.55
N GLU A 143 -15.21 -4.50 2.77
CA GLU A 143 -14.89 -3.13 2.37
C GLU A 143 -14.96 -2.10 3.52
N ALA A 144 -15.48 -2.50 4.69
CA ALA A 144 -15.47 -1.69 5.90
C ALA A 144 -14.31 -2.07 6.83
N HIS A 145 -13.36 -2.88 6.35
CA HIS A 145 -12.27 -3.47 7.13
C HIS A 145 -12.74 -4.29 8.34
N HIS A 146 -13.94 -4.87 8.22
CA HIS A 146 -14.43 -5.83 9.19
C HIS A 146 -13.87 -7.21 8.85
N VAL A 147 -13.18 -7.82 9.79
CA VAL A 147 -12.53 -9.13 9.67
C VAL A 147 -13.60 -10.22 9.71
N ILE A 148 -13.70 -10.99 8.62
CA ILE A 148 -14.72 -12.03 8.44
C ILE A 148 -14.16 -13.47 8.49
N ASP A 149 -12.86 -13.66 8.21
CA ASP A 149 -12.19 -14.96 8.34
C ASP A 149 -10.71 -14.77 8.69
N VAL A 150 -10.19 -15.63 9.56
CA VAL A 150 -8.77 -15.68 9.93
C VAL A 150 -8.34 -17.13 9.96
N ARG A 151 -7.22 -17.44 9.29
CA ARG A 151 -6.61 -18.78 9.29
C ARG A 151 -5.11 -18.70 9.43
N ALA A 152 -4.55 -19.61 10.21
CA ALA A 152 -3.11 -19.83 10.22
C ALA A 152 -2.63 -20.19 8.81
N PHE A 153 -1.49 -19.63 8.41
CA PHE A 153 -0.91 -19.85 7.10
C PHE A 153 0.55 -20.25 7.23
N THR A 154 0.89 -21.35 6.57
CA THR A 154 2.28 -21.79 6.43
C THR A 154 2.65 -21.62 4.96
N PRO A 155 3.48 -20.61 4.60
CA PRO A 155 3.85 -20.42 3.22
C PRO A 155 4.67 -21.61 2.70
N PRO A 156 4.55 -21.96 1.42
CA PRO A 156 5.49 -22.84 0.73
C PRO A 156 6.95 -22.38 0.92
N SER A 157 7.91 -23.30 0.84
CA SER A 157 9.34 -23.00 1.06
C SER A 157 9.93 -21.96 0.09
N ASP A 158 9.32 -21.82 -1.08
CA ASP A 158 9.70 -20.90 -2.17
C ASP A 158 8.84 -19.63 -2.22
N TRP A 159 7.93 -19.45 -1.27
CA TRP A 159 7.06 -18.29 -1.26
C TRP A 159 7.86 -16.99 -1.11
N PRO A 160 7.62 -15.97 -1.95
CA PRO A 160 8.30 -14.69 -1.86
C PRO A 160 7.83 -13.97 -0.59
N MET A 161 8.52 -14.21 0.52
CA MET A 161 8.42 -13.37 1.70
C MET A 161 9.44 -12.24 1.60
N PRO A 162 9.00 -10.97 1.60
CA PRO A 162 9.90 -9.88 1.91
C PRO A 162 10.54 -10.16 3.28
N PRO A 163 11.88 -10.19 3.40
CA PRO A 163 12.53 -10.39 4.68
C PRO A 163 12.07 -9.32 5.66
N PHE A 164 11.73 -9.72 6.88
CA PHE A 164 11.49 -8.78 7.96
C PHE A 164 12.82 -8.13 8.35
N PRO A 165 12.90 -6.80 8.55
CA PRO A 165 14.13 -6.20 9.02
C PRO A 165 14.42 -6.71 10.45
N PRO A 166 15.60 -7.26 10.74
CA PRO A 166 16.05 -7.35 12.12
C PRO A 166 16.17 -5.92 12.67
N VAL A 167 15.69 -5.70 13.89
CA VAL A 167 15.89 -4.44 14.62
C VAL A 167 17.37 -4.35 15.01
N SER A 168 18.23 -3.92 14.08
CA SER A 168 19.61 -3.57 14.40
C SER A 168 20.20 -2.67 13.31
N PHE A 169 20.49 -1.43 13.69
CA PHE A 169 21.21 -0.45 12.88
C PHE A 169 22.72 -0.77 12.87
N PRO A 170 23.42 -0.72 11.73
CA PRO A 170 24.86 -0.53 11.74
C PRO A 170 25.17 0.96 11.97
N GLU A 171 25.97 1.25 12.99
CA GLU A 171 26.53 2.60 13.19
C GLU A 171 27.35 3.03 11.97
N PRO A 172 27.22 4.29 11.51
CA PRO A 172 28.05 4.81 10.43
C PRO A 172 29.51 4.90 10.91
N LYS A 173 30.39 4.08 10.33
CA LYS A 173 31.84 4.22 10.49
C LYS A 173 32.32 5.45 9.71
N LEU A 174 32.70 6.49 10.44
CA LEU A 174 33.43 7.62 9.87
C LEU A 174 34.79 7.15 9.32
N PRO A 175 35.24 7.67 8.17
CA PRO A 175 36.54 7.32 7.63
C PRO A 175 37.68 7.80 8.55
N PRO A 176 38.80 7.08 8.60
CA PRO A 176 39.92 7.43 9.46
C PRO A 176 40.57 8.76 9.02
N ALA A 177 40.92 9.58 10.01
CA ALA A 177 41.62 10.84 9.80
C ALA A 177 43.04 10.61 9.25
N LEU A 178 43.43 11.40 8.24
CA LEU A 178 44.76 11.40 7.63
C LEU A 178 45.83 12.07 8.55
N PRO A 179 47.10 11.62 8.54
CA PRO A 179 48.15 12.14 9.43
C PRO A 179 48.78 13.46 8.94
N TRP A 180 49.29 14.23 9.91
CA TRP A 180 49.93 15.55 9.80
C TRP A 180 51.37 15.47 9.21
N PRO A 181 51.91 16.43 8.40
CA PRO A 181 51.65 17.88 8.40
C PRO A 181 51.40 18.52 7.00
N LEU A 182 50.49 17.98 6.17
CA LEU A 182 50.10 18.60 4.89
C LEU A 182 48.74 19.33 4.92
N ASN A 183 48.08 19.43 6.09
CA ASN A 183 46.69 19.85 6.24
C ASN A 183 46.44 21.37 6.45
N ARG A 184 47.27 22.27 5.90
CA ARG A 184 47.06 23.74 6.10
C ARG A 184 46.93 24.59 4.85
N ILE A 185 47.30 24.08 3.67
CA ILE A 185 47.15 24.81 2.39
C ILE A 185 45.81 24.49 1.70
N PRO A 186 45.25 23.26 1.75
CA PRO A 186 43.91 22.99 1.23
C PRO A 186 42.80 23.66 2.05
N TRP A 187 42.99 23.80 3.37
CA TRP A 187 41.97 24.30 4.31
C TRP A 187 41.57 25.77 4.08
N LEU A 188 42.50 26.63 3.67
CA LEU A 188 42.23 28.05 3.39
C LEU A 188 41.54 28.25 2.03
N LEU A 189 41.91 27.44 1.01
CA LEU A 189 41.26 27.45 -0.30
C LEU A 189 39.88 26.76 -0.27
N GLU A 190 39.72 25.68 0.49
CA GLU A 190 38.40 25.08 0.77
C GLU A 190 37.50 26.02 1.55
N ARG A 191 38.01 26.75 2.56
CA ARG A 191 37.20 27.76 3.27
C ARG A 191 36.76 28.92 2.38
N LEU A 192 37.62 29.40 1.48
CA LEU A 192 37.24 30.44 0.51
C LEU A 192 36.24 29.89 -0.53
N TRP A 193 36.42 28.65 -0.98
CA TRP A 193 35.52 27.96 -1.91
C TRP A 193 34.16 27.64 -1.26
N TYR A 194 34.15 27.25 0.02
CA TYR A 194 32.95 27.15 0.85
C TYR A 194 32.32 28.54 1.03
N LEU A 195 33.02 29.58 1.47
CA LEU A 195 32.42 30.92 1.67
C LEU A 195 31.76 31.50 0.41
N VAL A 196 32.29 31.21 -0.79
CA VAL A 196 31.75 31.70 -2.07
C VAL A 196 30.67 30.78 -2.65
N ARG A 197 30.71 29.46 -2.40
CA ARG A 197 29.78 28.47 -3.01
C ARG A 197 28.68 27.98 -2.07
N TRP A 198 28.89 28.07 -0.76
CA TRP A 198 28.02 27.56 0.31
C TRP A 198 26.69 28.30 0.46
N PRO A 199 26.55 29.62 0.18
CA PRO A 199 25.23 30.24 0.09
C PRO A 199 24.42 29.81 -1.14
N TRP A 200 25.06 29.24 -2.17
CA TRP A 200 24.46 29.07 -3.50
C TRP A 200 24.11 27.61 -3.82
N TRP A 201 24.87 26.65 -3.29
CA TRP A 201 24.73 25.25 -3.66
C TRP A 201 23.37 24.64 -3.26
N TRP A 202 22.85 24.97 -2.08
CA TRP A 202 21.54 24.50 -1.61
C TRP A 202 20.37 25.14 -2.37
N TRP A 203 20.47 26.41 -2.75
CA TRP A 203 19.45 27.09 -3.58
C TRP A 203 19.31 26.47 -4.97
N PHE A 204 20.44 26.08 -5.59
CA PHE A 204 20.43 25.42 -6.91
C PHE A 204 19.91 23.98 -6.89
N HIS A 205 19.90 23.30 -5.74
CA HIS A 205 19.38 21.93 -5.58
C HIS A 205 17.87 21.84 -5.31
N CYS A 206 17.24 22.96 -4.96
CA CYS A 206 15.79 23.02 -4.76
C CYS A 206 15.07 23.39 -6.06
N LEU A 207 13.91 22.77 -6.29
CA LEU A 207 13.08 22.97 -7.47
C LEU A 207 12.40 24.34 -7.44
N THR A 208 12.15 24.94 -8.60
CA THR A 208 11.17 26.04 -8.67
C THR A 208 9.75 25.49 -8.44
N PRO A 209 8.76 26.33 -8.02
CA PRO A 209 7.37 25.89 -7.91
C PRO A 209 6.82 25.25 -9.18
N ALA A 210 7.17 25.79 -10.36
CA ALA A 210 6.76 25.23 -11.65
C ALA A 210 7.36 23.84 -11.89
N GLN A 211 8.65 23.65 -11.57
CA GLN A 211 9.29 22.33 -11.66
C GLN A 211 8.69 21.33 -10.66
N ALA A 212 8.40 21.77 -9.43
CA ALA A 212 7.74 20.93 -8.44
C ALA A 212 6.35 20.47 -8.93
N GLN A 213 5.59 21.36 -9.57
CA GLN A 213 4.31 21.00 -10.20
C GLN A 213 4.48 20.01 -11.36
N GLN A 214 5.49 20.20 -12.22
CA GLN A 214 5.77 19.25 -13.31
C GLN A 214 6.10 17.85 -12.77
N VAL A 215 6.94 17.79 -11.74
CA VAL A 215 7.28 16.55 -11.04
C VAL A 215 6.05 15.91 -10.41
N PHE A 216 5.18 16.70 -9.78
CA PHE A 216 3.91 16.22 -9.25
C PHE A 216 3.03 15.62 -10.34
N THR A 217 2.85 16.34 -11.46
CA THR A 217 2.07 15.85 -12.60
C THR A 217 2.66 14.57 -13.18
N ALA A 218 3.98 14.43 -13.23
CA ALA A 218 4.64 13.20 -13.65
C ALA A 218 4.34 12.03 -12.70
N MET A 219 4.34 12.26 -11.37
CA MET A 219 3.93 11.24 -10.39
C MET A 219 2.46 10.89 -10.54
N ALA A 220 1.57 11.88 -10.62
CA ALA A 220 0.14 11.67 -10.83
C ALA A 220 -0.15 10.92 -12.15
N GLY A 221 0.64 11.16 -13.19
CA GLY A 221 0.55 10.45 -14.47
C GLY A 221 0.86 8.95 -14.39
N THR A 222 1.40 8.45 -13.27
CA THR A 222 1.60 7.02 -13.03
C THR A 222 0.37 6.33 -12.42
N THR A 223 -0.73 7.05 -12.17
CA THR A 223 -1.95 6.50 -11.57
C THR A 223 -2.48 5.30 -12.37
N CYS A 224 -2.83 4.22 -11.67
CA CYS A 224 -3.47 3.06 -12.28
C CYS A 224 -4.84 3.38 -12.88
N ASN A 225 -5.11 2.83 -14.06
CA ASN A 225 -6.49 2.67 -14.51
C ASN A 225 -7.17 1.61 -13.60
N PRO A 226 -8.29 1.94 -12.95
CA PRO A 226 -8.92 1.07 -11.96
C PRO A 226 -9.44 -0.26 -12.53
N LEU A 227 -9.73 -0.36 -13.82
CA LEU A 227 -10.28 -1.60 -14.42
C LEU A 227 -9.24 -2.53 -15.05
N THR A 228 -8.06 -1.99 -15.38
CA THR A 228 -7.01 -2.76 -16.09
C THR A 228 -5.68 -2.84 -15.34
N VAL A 229 -5.43 -1.92 -14.39
CA VAL A 229 -4.29 -1.89 -13.45
C VAL A 229 -2.94 -2.37 -14.01
N PRO A 230 -2.49 -1.85 -15.17
CA PRO A 230 -1.29 -2.36 -15.84
C PRO A 230 -0.02 -2.08 -15.02
N SER A 231 0.86 -3.07 -14.86
CA SER A 231 2.20 -2.80 -14.33
C SER A 231 2.99 -1.90 -15.30
N PRO A 232 3.71 -0.86 -14.85
CA PRO A 232 4.07 -0.51 -13.47
C PRO A 232 3.29 0.69 -12.88
N CYS A 233 1.98 0.80 -13.07
CA CYS A 233 1.19 1.93 -12.51
C CYS A 233 1.17 1.97 -10.98
N ILE A 234 0.91 3.12 -10.35
CA ILE A 234 0.77 3.26 -8.89
C ILE A 234 -0.71 3.37 -8.52
N PRO A 235 -1.26 2.53 -7.61
CA PRO A 235 -2.68 2.51 -7.27
C PRO A 235 -3.05 3.65 -6.30
N PHE A 236 -2.88 4.91 -6.73
CA PHE A 236 -3.27 6.09 -5.92
C PHE A 236 -4.78 6.15 -5.66
N LEU A 237 -5.59 5.53 -6.51
CA LEU A 237 -7.04 5.42 -6.37
C LEU A 237 -7.48 4.32 -5.39
N TYR A 238 -6.54 3.64 -4.72
CA TYR A 238 -6.81 2.70 -3.63
C TYR A 238 -6.18 3.25 -2.34
N PRO A 239 -6.90 4.13 -1.62
CA PRO A 239 -6.34 4.88 -0.49
C PRO A 239 -6.20 4.04 0.78
N ASP A 240 -6.92 2.94 0.89
CA ASP A 240 -7.11 2.12 2.09
C ASP A 240 -5.78 1.71 2.73
N ASP A 241 -4.84 1.23 1.91
CA ASP A 241 -3.58 0.69 2.40
C ASP A 241 -2.43 0.81 1.35
N GLY A 242 -1.20 0.39 1.65
CA GLY A 242 -0.09 0.31 0.68
C GLY A 242 0.72 1.58 0.40
N ARG A 243 0.46 2.66 1.13
CA ARG A 243 1.12 3.97 0.96
C ARG A 243 2.64 3.98 1.03
N TRP A 244 3.27 3.11 1.83
CA TRP A 244 4.73 3.08 1.94
C TRP A 244 5.35 2.55 0.66
N ALA A 245 4.72 1.54 0.04
CA ALA A 245 5.11 1.04 -1.27
C ALA A 245 4.87 2.09 -2.37
N ARG A 246 3.74 2.81 -2.33
CA ARG A 246 3.51 3.96 -3.24
C ARG A 246 4.60 5.02 -3.08
N ALA A 247 4.87 5.46 -1.85
CA ALA A 247 5.88 6.46 -1.55
C ALA A 247 7.29 5.99 -1.94
N HIS A 248 7.62 4.72 -1.75
CA HIS A 248 8.92 4.17 -2.10
C HIS A 248 9.12 4.12 -3.62
N GLU A 249 8.10 3.68 -4.38
CA GLU A 249 8.14 3.70 -5.84
C GLU A 249 8.20 5.13 -6.40
N MET A 250 7.45 6.07 -5.81
CA MET A 250 7.60 7.48 -6.15
C MET A 250 9.03 8.00 -5.87
N CYS A 251 9.63 7.66 -4.72
CA CYS A 251 11.02 8.02 -4.44
C CYS A 251 11.97 7.47 -5.51
N ARG A 252 11.78 6.22 -5.98
CA ARG A 252 12.54 5.63 -7.08
C ARG A 252 12.47 6.48 -8.35
N LEU A 253 11.25 6.83 -8.76
CA LEU A 253 11.01 7.61 -9.97
C LEU A 253 11.62 9.01 -9.85
N LEU A 254 11.48 9.66 -8.69
CA LEU A 254 12.09 10.96 -8.42
C LEU A 254 13.62 10.92 -8.47
N ILE A 255 14.24 9.86 -7.93
CA ILE A 255 15.68 9.64 -8.02
C ILE A 255 16.11 9.44 -9.48
N ASN A 256 15.34 8.67 -10.26
CA ASN A 256 15.59 8.47 -11.70
C ASN A 256 15.46 9.77 -12.52
N MET A 257 14.69 10.75 -12.03
CA MET A 257 14.62 12.10 -12.60
C MET A 257 15.76 13.02 -12.16
N GLY A 258 16.70 12.53 -11.34
CA GLY A 258 17.83 13.31 -10.83
C GLY A 258 17.49 14.16 -9.61
N HIS A 259 16.43 13.83 -8.87
CA HIS A 259 16.05 14.53 -7.64
C HIS A 259 16.49 13.76 -6.38
N SER A 260 16.55 14.47 -5.25
CA SER A 260 16.90 13.89 -3.95
C SER A 260 15.68 13.95 -3.01
N PRO A 261 14.70 13.03 -3.18
CA PRO A 261 13.54 12.99 -2.31
C PRO A 261 13.93 12.63 -0.87
N ARG A 262 13.01 12.91 0.05
CA ARG A 262 12.96 12.32 1.41
C ARG A 262 11.54 11.82 1.63
N LYS A 263 11.23 11.27 2.81
CA LYS A 263 9.87 10.92 3.20
C LYS A 263 9.44 11.74 4.40
N VAL A 264 8.16 12.09 4.45
CA VAL A 264 7.51 12.55 5.67
C VAL A 264 6.50 11.51 6.08
N TRP A 265 6.59 11.08 7.33
CA TRP A 265 5.64 10.22 8.00
C TRP A 265 4.77 11.09 8.90
N ILE A 266 3.50 10.74 9.01
CA ILE A 266 2.58 11.29 10.00
C ILE A 266 2.08 10.15 10.86
N ASP A 267 2.03 10.37 12.16
CA ASP A 267 1.52 9.42 13.14
C ASP A 267 0.31 10.03 13.83
N HIS A 268 -0.75 9.24 13.93
CA HIS A 268 -1.91 9.62 14.69
C HIS A 268 -1.59 9.82 16.18
N SER A 269 -2.37 10.68 16.81
CA SER A 269 -2.36 10.88 18.26
C SER A 269 -3.13 9.76 18.93
N TYR A 270 -2.73 9.43 20.16
CA TYR A 270 -3.41 8.41 20.95
C TYR A 270 -4.93 8.65 21.02
N GLY A 271 -5.71 7.64 20.64
CA GLY A 271 -7.18 7.67 20.68
C GLY A 271 -7.86 8.40 19.52
N LEU A 272 -7.12 8.84 18.49
CA LEU A 272 -7.67 9.43 17.26
C LEU A 272 -7.07 8.72 16.05
N TRP A 273 -7.86 8.37 15.04
CA TRP A 273 -7.34 7.89 13.75
C TRP A 273 -7.10 9.07 12.82
N LEU A 274 -6.10 8.98 11.94
CA LEU A 274 -6.04 9.90 10.81
C LEU A 274 -7.23 9.59 9.91
N GLN A 275 -8.02 10.60 9.55
CA GLN A 275 -9.21 10.42 8.75
C GLN A 275 -9.22 11.39 7.57
N VAL A 276 -9.38 10.85 6.36
CA VAL A 276 -9.44 11.66 5.13
C VAL A 276 -10.72 11.36 4.38
N LYS A 277 -11.49 12.40 4.06
CA LYS A 277 -12.61 12.30 3.12
C LYS A 277 -12.06 12.10 1.71
N THR A 278 -12.57 11.10 1.01
CA THR A 278 -12.08 10.75 -0.32
C THR A 278 -13.19 10.22 -1.21
N LYS A 279 -13.09 10.48 -2.51
CA LYS A 279 -13.96 9.88 -3.52
C LYS A 279 -13.49 8.51 -3.97
N ASN A 280 -12.34 8.05 -3.48
CA ASN A 280 -11.69 6.83 -3.93
C ASN A 280 -11.98 5.62 -3.02
N ASN A 281 -12.80 5.78 -1.99
CA ASN A 281 -13.28 4.70 -1.14
C ASN A 281 -14.83 4.73 -1.10
N PRO A 282 -15.52 3.59 -1.19
CA PRO A 282 -17.00 3.53 -1.21
C PRO A 282 -17.65 4.11 0.06
N ASN A 283 -16.94 4.08 1.20
CA ASN A 283 -17.38 4.69 2.46
C ASN A 283 -17.19 6.21 2.49
N CYS A 284 -16.62 6.80 1.43
CA CYS A 284 -16.35 8.23 1.27
C CYS A 284 -15.30 8.83 2.22
N TYR A 285 -14.64 7.98 3.01
CA TYR A 285 -13.49 8.32 3.83
C TYR A 285 -12.56 7.11 3.96
N VAL A 286 -11.37 7.35 4.48
CA VAL A 286 -10.41 6.33 4.91
C VAL A 286 -9.83 6.72 6.26
N GLU A 287 -9.44 5.71 7.03
CA GLU A 287 -8.83 5.86 8.34
C GLU A 287 -7.48 5.15 8.40
N TRP A 288 -6.52 5.73 9.11
CA TRP A 288 -5.16 5.21 9.16
C TRP A 288 -4.46 5.48 10.49
N GLY A 289 -3.58 4.56 10.91
CA GLY A 289 -2.72 4.77 12.07
C GLY A 289 -1.60 5.79 11.78
N TRP A 290 -0.90 5.63 10.66
CA TRP A 290 0.11 6.60 10.21
C TRP A 290 -0.26 7.19 8.83
N HIS A 291 0.64 7.86 8.09
CA HIS A 291 0.64 8.02 6.61
C HIS A 291 2.05 8.39 6.15
N VAL A 292 2.38 8.23 4.88
CA VAL A 292 3.70 8.58 4.35
C VAL A 292 3.63 9.04 2.90
N ALA A 293 4.43 10.06 2.59
CA ALA A 293 4.58 10.56 1.24
C ALA A 293 6.02 11.07 0.98
N PRO A 294 6.48 11.04 -0.28
CA PRO A 294 7.73 11.68 -0.68
C PRO A 294 7.67 13.19 -0.49
N THR A 295 8.83 13.78 -0.24
CA THR A 295 8.99 15.23 -0.14
C THR A 295 10.16 15.70 -0.99
N LEU A 296 10.06 16.93 -1.50
CA LEU A 296 11.11 17.59 -2.29
C LEU A 296 11.37 18.99 -1.76
N CYS A 297 12.61 19.46 -1.89
CA CYS A 297 12.93 20.85 -1.63
C CYS A 297 12.44 21.74 -2.77
N VAL A 298 11.66 22.77 -2.45
CA VAL A 298 11.10 23.73 -3.40
C VAL A 298 11.46 25.14 -2.95
N ARG A 299 11.77 26.00 -3.90
CA ARG A 299 12.05 27.42 -3.66
C ARG A 299 10.75 28.13 -3.29
N GLY A 300 10.80 28.83 -2.16
CA GLY A 300 9.72 29.67 -1.66
C GLY A 300 9.64 31.01 -2.40
N PRO A 301 8.73 31.90 -1.97
CA PRO A 301 8.47 33.18 -2.63
C PRO A 301 9.65 34.17 -2.53
N SER A 302 10.53 34.01 -1.52
CA SER A 302 11.71 34.84 -1.33
C SER A 302 12.98 34.15 -1.83
N PHE A 303 13.96 34.93 -2.33
CA PHE A 303 15.20 34.45 -2.97
C PHE A 303 16.12 33.57 -2.09
N TRP A 304 15.84 33.46 -0.79
CA TRP A 304 16.58 32.61 0.16
C TRP A 304 15.69 31.65 0.94
N GLN A 305 14.40 31.60 0.62
CA GLN A 305 13.45 30.74 1.29
C GLN A 305 13.31 29.44 0.50
N THR A 306 13.48 28.32 1.19
CA THR A 306 13.16 27.01 0.65
C THR A 306 12.20 26.32 1.60
N GLU A 307 11.34 25.47 1.04
CA GLU A 307 10.34 24.72 1.77
C GLU A 307 10.35 23.27 1.29
N ARG A 308 10.19 22.32 2.21
CA ARG A 308 9.92 20.94 1.83
C ARG A 308 8.44 20.78 1.52
N MET A 309 8.15 20.43 0.28
CA MET A 309 6.80 20.19 -0.20
C MET A 309 6.54 18.69 -0.29
N VAL A 310 5.35 18.26 0.10
CA VAL A 310 4.87 16.89 -0.02
C VAL A 310 4.35 16.65 -1.44
N ILE A 311 4.71 15.51 -2.02
CA ILE A 311 4.21 15.03 -3.30
C ILE A 311 3.33 13.82 -2.99
N ASP A 312 2.01 13.98 -3.03
CA ASP A 312 1.05 12.91 -2.72
C ASP A 312 -0.17 12.96 -3.65
N PRO A 313 -0.10 12.28 -4.82
CA PRO A 313 -1.22 12.20 -5.75
C PRO A 313 -2.44 11.44 -5.23
N SER A 314 -2.33 10.71 -4.10
CA SER A 314 -3.50 10.05 -3.51
C SER A 314 -4.42 11.03 -2.76
N LEU A 315 -3.88 12.19 -2.36
CA LEU A 315 -4.59 13.19 -1.55
C LEU A 315 -4.71 14.57 -2.23
N PHE A 316 -3.79 14.91 -3.13
CA PHE A 316 -3.69 16.26 -3.69
C PHE A 316 -3.51 16.23 -5.22
N THR A 317 -3.64 17.39 -5.85
CA THR A 317 -3.38 17.60 -7.29
C THR A 317 -2.15 18.48 -7.56
N THR A 318 -1.54 19.01 -6.50
CA THR A 318 -0.35 19.86 -6.54
C THR A 318 0.56 19.53 -5.36
N PRO A 319 1.85 19.88 -5.39
CA PRO A 319 2.69 19.87 -4.21
C PRO A 319 2.06 20.71 -3.09
N VAL A 320 2.16 20.27 -1.84
CA VAL A 320 1.61 21.00 -0.69
C VAL A 320 2.61 21.09 0.46
N SER A 321 2.43 22.06 1.36
CA SER A 321 3.23 22.17 2.58
C SER A 321 2.96 21.00 3.54
N PHE A 322 3.86 20.78 4.51
CA PHE A 322 3.63 19.80 5.58
C PHE A 322 2.38 20.12 6.40
N ALA A 323 2.11 21.41 6.66
CA ALA A 323 0.95 21.84 7.42
C ALA A 323 -0.36 21.55 6.66
N THR A 324 -0.39 21.80 5.35
CA THR A 324 -1.53 21.48 4.49
C THR A 324 -1.76 19.97 4.40
N TRP A 325 -0.69 19.19 4.21
CA TRP A 325 -0.77 17.73 4.14
C TRP A 325 -1.22 17.10 5.46
N LYS A 326 -0.70 17.57 6.60
CA LYS A 326 -1.14 17.17 7.94
C LYS A 326 -2.60 17.56 8.18
N GLY A 327 -2.96 18.81 7.88
CA GLY A 327 -4.29 19.36 8.16
C GLY A 327 -5.44 18.63 7.46
N LEU A 328 -5.19 18.05 6.28
CA LEU A 328 -6.19 17.26 5.56
C LEU A 328 -6.56 15.95 6.29
N GLN A 329 -5.66 15.42 7.13
CA GLN A 329 -5.78 14.10 7.76
C GLN A 329 -6.50 14.12 9.12
N GLY A 330 -7.07 15.27 9.50
CA GLY A 330 -8.04 15.35 10.60
C GLY A 330 -7.49 15.36 12.02
N ASP A 331 -6.19 15.10 12.22
CA ASP A 331 -5.57 15.12 13.54
C ASP A 331 -4.63 16.32 13.75
N PRO A 332 -5.03 17.34 14.54
CA PRO A 332 -4.19 18.50 14.83
C PRO A 332 -2.98 18.16 15.72
N ALA A 333 -3.04 17.10 16.54
CA ALA A 333 -1.99 16.69 17.45
C ALA A 333 -1.00 15.68 16.82
N ALA A 334 -1.30 15.17 15.62
CA ALA A 334 -0.46 14.21 14.91
C ALA A 334 1.00 14.67 14.79
N THR A 335 1.94 13.74 14.92
CA THR A 335 3.37 14.04 14.82
C THR A 335 3.89 13.79 13.42
N LEU A 336 4.82 14.64 12.96
CA LEU A 336 5.49 14.48 11.67
C LEU A 336 6.94 14.06 11.88
N THR A 337 7.37 13.03 11.15
CA THR A 337 8.75 12.53 11.16
C THR A 337 9.33 12.59 9.75
N ASP A 338 10.43 13.32 9.55
CA ASP A 338 11.15 13.36 8.27
C ASP A 338 12.27 12.30 8.25
N THR A 339 12.30 11.47 7.21
CA THR A 339 13.29 10.41 7.04
C THR A 339 13.94 10.43 5.67
N VAL A 340 15.07 9.75 5.52
CA VAL A 340 15.72 9.51 4.22
C VAL A 340 14.81 8.70 3.27
N ALA A 341 15.09 8.80 1.96
CA ALA A 341 14.26 8.18 0.92
C ALA A 341 14.39 6.66 0.82
N ASP A 342 15.41 6.04 1.39
CA ASP A 342 15.60 4.58 1.40
C ASP A 342 14.80 3.89 2.51
N GLN A 343 14.38 4.62 3.56
CA GLN A 343 13.50 4.07 4.58
C GLN A 343 12.20 3.57 3.96
N PHE A 344 11.91 2.29 4.14
CA PHE A 344 10.78 1.60 3.53
C PHE A 344 9.62 1.39 4.50
N TRP A 345 9.89 0.92 5.73
CA TRP A 345 8.86 0.77 6.76
C TRP A 345 8.86 1.95 7.73
N HIS A 346 7.71 2.16 8.37
CA HIS A 346 7.56 3.20 9.40
C HIS A 346 8.55 2.99 10.55
N GLY A 347 8.67 1.75 11.05
CA GLY A 347 9.67 1.36 12.06
C GLY A 347 11.12 1.26 11.56
N GLY A 348 11.40 1.55 10.29
CA GLY A 348 12.74 1.50 9.70
C GLY A 348 12.96 0.38 8.67
N GLY A 349 14.20 0.17 8.23
CA GLY A 349 14.53 -0.80 7.17
C GLY A 349 14.39 -0.24 5.76
N THR A 350 14.84 -1.00 4.76
CA THR A 350 15.01 -0.55 3.36
C THR A 350 14.52 -1.61 2.37
N ASP A 351 14.17 -1.21 1.14
CA ASP A 351 13.86 -2.10 0.01
C ASP A 351 14.69 -1.71 -1.24
N PRO A 352 16.02 -1.94 -1.23
CA PRO A 352 16.93 -1.38 -2.24
C PRO A 352 16.68 -1.94 -3.65
N THR A 353 16.05 -3.12 -3.76
CA THR A 353 15.72 -3.76 -5.04
C THR A 353 14.29 -3.50 -5.49
N TYR A 354 13.49 -2.77 -4.69
CA TYR A 354 12.06 -2.52 -4.92
C TYR A 354 11.22 -3.81 -5.02
N SER A 355 11.74 -4.92 -4.52
CA SER A 355 11.10 -6.24 -4.62
C SER A 355 9.83 -6.29 -3.77
N ALA A 356 9.93 -5.83 -2.53
CA ALA A 356 8.80 -5.75 -1.61
C ALA A 356 7.79 -4.70 -2.09
N SER A 357 8.28 -3.54 -2.54
CA SER A 357 7.47 -2.46 -3.12
C SER A 357 6.64 -2.98 -4.29
N ASN A 358 7.27 -3.70 -5.22
CA ASN A 358 6.58 -4.23 -6.41
C ASN A 358 5.55 -5.30 -6.06
N GLN A 359 5.84 -6.19 -5.12
CA GLN A 359 4.88 -7.20 -4.65
C GLN A 359 3.66 -6.54 -4.00
N ILE A 360 3.88 -5.57 -3.12
CA ILE A 360 2.82 -4.84 -2.43
C ILE A 360 1.99 -3.99 -3.41
N LEU A 361 2.64 -3.32 -4.35
CA LEU A 361 1.94 -2.58 -5.41
C LEU A 361 1.13 -3.52 -6.31
N ALA A 362 1.61 -4.73 -6.59
CA ALA A 362 0.85 -5.72 -7.34
C ALA A 362 -0.41 -6.17 -6.58
N GLN A 363 -0.31 -6.42 -5.27
CA GLN A 363 -1.47 -6.72 -4.42
C GLN A 363 -2.52 -5.61 -4.47
N TYR A 364 -2.13 -4.34 -4.23
CA TYR A 364 -3.11 -3.25 -4.20
C TYR A 364 -3.61 -2.79 -5.58
N ARG A 365 -2.88 -3.10 -6.66
CA ARG A 365 -3.42 -3.04 -8.03
C ARG A 365 -4.59 -4.01 -8.17
N LEU A 366 -4.43 -5.27 -7.72
CA LEU A 366 -5.52 -6.24 -7.78
C LEU A 366 -6.67 -5.86 -6.85
N ALA A 367 -6.39 -5.31 -5.66
CA ALA A 367 -7.43 -4.81 -4.76
C ALA A 367 -8.25 -3.67 -5.40
N LEU A 368 -7.59 -2.71 -6.05
CA LEU A 368 -8.24 -1.65 -6.82
C LEU A 368 -9.12 -2.21 -7.94
N GLN A 369 -8.60 -3.17 -8.71
CA GLN A 369 -9.34 -3.78 -9.80
C GLN A 369 -10.55 -4.56 -9.31
N ASN A 370 -10.35 -5.38 -8.28
CA ASN A 370 -11.42 -6.18 -7.69
C ASN A 370 -12.55 -5.30 -7.14
N ARG A 371 -12.20 -4.25 -6.38
CA ARG A 371 -13.20 -3.27 -5.91
C ARG A 371 -13.93 -2.61 -7.08
N SER A 372 -13.20 -2.22 -8.12
CA SER A 372 -13.77 -1.54 -9.29
C SER A 372 -14.71 -2.43 -10.08
N ASN A 373 -14.42 -3.73 -10.16
CA ASN A 373 -15.30 -4.72 -10.77
C ASN A 373 -16.59 -4.90 -9.95
N GLN A 374 -16.50 -4.86 -8.62
CA GLN A 374 -17.65 -5.12 -7.75
C GLN A 374 -18.55 -3.90 -7.55
N LEU A 375 -17.98 -2.71 -7.39
CA LEU A 375 -18.69 -1.50 -6.98
C LEU A 375 -18.67 -0.39 -8.03
N GLY A 376 -18.00 -0.61 -9.15
CA GLY A 376 -17.66 0.43 -10.12
C GLY A 376 -16.34 1.13 -9.78
N PRO A 377 -15.68 1.74 -10.78
CA PRO A 377 -14.39 2.38 -10.59
C PRO A 377 -14.50 3.71 -9.83
N PRO A 378 -13.55 4.04 -8.93
CA PRO A 378 -13.45 5.38 -8.37
C PRO A 378 -13.11 6.42 -9.46
N PRO A 379 -13.48 7.70 -9.29
CA PRO A 379 -14.11 8.28 -8.10
C PRO A 379 -15.62 7.96 -7.99
N TYR A 380 -16.07 7.65 -6.78
CA TYR A 380 -17.46 7.32 -6.45
C TYR A 380 -18.33 8.58 -6.39
N ALA A 381 -19.38 8.62 -7.22
CA ALA A 381 -20.24 9.79 -7.38
C ALA A 381 -21.06 10.15 -6.13
N ASN A 382 -21.31 9.18 -5.25
CA ASN A 382 -22.00 9.37 -3.98
C ASN A 382 -21.12 10.05 -2.91
N CYS A 383 -19.82 10.20 -3.17
CA CYS A 383 -18.88 10.78 -2.21
C CYS A 383 -18.69 12.30 -2.41
N PRO A 384 -18.73 13.08 -1.32
CA PRO A 384 -18.72 14.55 -1.36
C PRO A 384 -17.46 15.14 -1.98
#